data_AF-A0A7W1BUN1-F1
#
_entry.id   AF-A0A7W1BUN1-F1
#
_cell.length_a   1.000
_cell.length_b   1.000
_cell.length_c   1.000
_cell.angle_alpha   90.00
_cell.angle_beta   90.00
_cell.angle_gamma   90.00
#
_symmetry.space_group_name_H-M   'P 1'
#
loop_
_entity.id
_entity.type
_entity.pdbx_description
1 polymer ?
#
loop_
_entity_poly.entity_id
_entity_poly.type
_entity_poly.pdbx_seq_one_letter_code
_entity_poly.pdbx_strand_id
1 'polypeptide(L)'
;MFAALKSGKIAEYYDALVLAEDELERGLEQGRLVQDTRLRDALRTLRRPGGNEGPPGHEYLLPSEAPPLDFPIPSLVEDAEYAVEAAVLGEADVVRLQRRLDTLERRLLTLELRLPARVYRKLSGTAKRALRRRESA
;
A
#
# COMPACT_ATOMS: atom_id res chain seq x y z
N MET A 1 -1.05 -5.90 5.20
CA MET A 1 -1.99 -7.01 5.48
C MET A 1 -1.75 -7.66 6.85
N PHE A 2 -0.68 -8.43 7.08
CA PHE A 2 -0.47 -9.20 8.34
C PHE A 2 -0.49 -8.34 9.64
N ALA A 3 0.07 -7.12 9.58
CA ALA A 3 0.04 -6.16 10.69
C ALA A 3 -1.35 -5.53 10.95
N ALA A 4 -2.18 -5.39 9.91
CA ALA A 4 -3.56 -4.91 10.03
C ALA A 4 -4.46 -5.98 10.67
N LEU A 5 -4.20 -7.26 10.34
CA LEU A 5 -4.88 -8.43 10.90
C LEU A 5 -4.62 -8.57 12.41
N LYS A 6 -3.35 -8.38 12.84
CA LYS A 6 -3.00 -8.39 14.28
C LYS A 6 -3.52 -7.20 15.08
N SER A 7 -3.77 -6.06 14.43
CA SER A 7 -4.23 -4.84 15.11
C SER A 7 -5.75 -4.65 15.07
N GLY A 8 -6.50 -5.60 14.49
CA GLY A 8 -7.95 -5.52 14.36
C GLY A 8 -8.44 -4.51 13.31
N LYS A 9 -7.52 -3.93 12.52
CA LYS A 9 -7.81 -2.88 11.52
C LYS A 9 -7.95 -3.42 10.11
N ILE A 10 -8.35 -4.68 9.99
CA ILE A 10 -8.44 -5.34 8.68
C ILE A 10 -9.56 -4.76 7.82
N ALA A 11 -10.67 -4.33 8.45
CA ALA A 11 -11.77 -3.66 7.77
C ALA A 11 -11.29 -2.34 7.15
N GLU A 12 -10.64 -1.46 7.93
CA GLU A 12 -10.07 -0.20 7.44
C GLU A 12 -9.11 -0.40 6.26
N TYR A 13 -8.34 -1.49 6.26
CA TYR A 13 -7.44 -1.83 5.17
C TYR A 13 -8.18 -2.18 3.87
N TYR A 14 -9.26 -2.97 3.96
CA TYR A 14 -10.06 -3.35 2.79
C TYR A 14 -10.96 -2.20 2.32
N ASP A 15 -11.51 -1.40 3.23
CA ASP A 15 -12.32 -0.23 2.89
C ASP A 15 -11.52 0.77 2.04
N ALA A 16 -10.21 0.92 2.31
CA ALA A 16 -9.33 1.76 1.51
C ALA A 16 -9.08 1.24 0.08
N LEU A 17 -9.45 -0.01 -0.22
CA LEU A 17 -9.34 -0.62 -1.55
C LEU A 17 -10.68 -0.57 -2.32
N VAL A 18 -11.78 -0.14 -1.67
CA VAL A 18 -13.09 -0.02 -2.30
C VAL A 18 -13.13 1.25 -3.14
N LEU A 19 -13.45 1.09 -4.43
CA LEU A 19 -13.69 2.20 -5.34
C LEU A 19 -15.17 2.63 -5.27
N ALA A 20 -15.42 3.92 -5.46
CA ALA A 20 -16.78 4.41 -5.65
C ALA A 20 -17.33 3.96 -7.03
N GLU A 21 -18.66 3.81 -7.14
CA GLU A 21 -19.31 3.29 -8.35
C GLU A 21 -18.97 4.11 -9.59
N ASP A 22 -18.93 5.44 -9.46
CA ASP A 22 -18.64 6.35 -10.56
C ASP A 22 -17.17 6.28 -11.01
N GLU A 23 -16.24 5.98 -10.09
CA GLU A 23 -14.84 5.73 -10.43
C GLU A 23 -14.65 4.38 -11.12
N LEU A 24 -15.42 3.37 -10.69
CA LEU A 24 -15.44 2.05 -11.31
C LEU A 24 -15.92 2.13 -12.76
N GLU A 25 -17.09 2.74 -13.01
CA GLU A 25 -17.66 2.89 -14.35
C GLU A 25 -16.69 3.61 -15.30
N ARG A 26 -16.19 4.79 -14.89
CA ARG A 26 -15.21 5.54 -15.70
C ARG A 26 -13.93 4.76 -15.93
N GLY A 27 -13.47 3.98 -14.95
CA GLY A 27 -12.26 3.18 -15.04
C GLY A 27 -12.40 2.04 -16.04
N LEU A 28 -13.55 1.38 -16.06
CA LEU A 28 -13.88 0.31 -17.02
C LEU A 28 -14.01 0.87 -18.44
N GLU A 29 -14.74 1.98 -18.62
CA GLU A 29 -14.91 2.61 -19.94
C GLU A 29 -13.59 3.05 -20.57
N GLN A 30 -12.66 3.54 -19.76
CA GLN A 30 -11.36 4.02 -20.21
C GLN A 30 -10.30 2.92 -20.34
N GLY A 31 -10.64 1.66 -20.03
CA GLY A 31 -9.70 0.55 -20.02
C GLY A 31 -8.60 0.67 -18.94
N ARG A 32 -8.80 1.52 -17.92
CA ARG A 32 -7.90 1.65 -16.77
C ARG A 32 -8.15 0.59 -15.70
N LEU A 33 -9.36 0.02 -15.68
CA LEU A 33 -9.76 -1.08 -14.82
C LEU A 33 -10.20 -2.26 -15.69
N VAL A 34 -9.94 -3.46 -15.19
CA VAL A 34 -10.40 -4.73 -15.79
C VAL A 34 -11.23 -5.47 -14.76
N GLN A 35 -12.40 -5.94 -15.15
CA GLN A 35 -13.25 -6.77 -14.31
C GLN A 35 -12.87 -8.24 -14.48
N ASP A 36 -12.26 -8.84 -13.45
CA ASP A 36 -12.00 -10.28 -13.41
C ASP A 36 -13.10 -11.00 -12.60
N THR A 37 -13.90 -11.83 -13.27
CA THR A 37 -14.97 -12.62 -12.63
C THR A 37 -14.56 -14.07 -12.34
N ARG A 38 -13.36 -14.51 -12.73
CA ARG A 38 -12.95 -15.92 -12.65
C ARG A 38 -13.04 -16.47 -11.23
N LEU A 39 -12.50 -15.74 -10.26
CA LEU A 39 -12.58 -16.11 -8.85
C LEU A 39 -14.03 -16.10 -8.34
N ARG A 40 -14.83 -15.11 -8.74
CA ARG A 40 -16.24 -15.01 -8.34
C ARG A 40 -17.02 -16.22 -8.84
N ASP A 41 -16.81 -16.59 -10.10
CA ASP A 41 -17.50 -17.71 -10.73
C ASP A 41 -17.01 -19.04 -10.15
N ALA A 42 -15.72 -19.19 -9.85
CA ALA A 42 -15.18 -20.31 -9.11
C ALA A 42 -15.77 -20.43 -7.69
N LEU A 43 -15.88 -19.34 -6.93
CA LEU A 43 -16.48 -19.37 -5.59
C LEU A 43 -17.98 -19.69 -5.63
N ARG A 44 -18.68 -19.33 -6.71
CA ARG A 44 -20.09 -19.71 -6.90
C ARG A 44 -20.28 -21.21 -7.03
N THR A 45 -19.31 -21.95 -7.60
CA THR A 45 -19.40 -23.42 -7.68
C THR A 45 -19.25 -24.10 -6.32
N LEU A 46 -18.60 -23.41 -5.37
CA LEU A 46 -18.46 -23.89 -3.99
C LEU A 46 -19.69 -23.62 -3.13
N ARG A 47 -20.67 -22.86 -3.62
CA ARG A 47 -21.87 -22.53 -2.83
C ARG A 47 -22.81 -23.72 -2.77
N ARG A 48 -23.27 -24.07 -1.57
CA ARG A 48 -24.21 -25.17 -1.38
C ARG A 48 -25.57 -24.81 -2.02
N PRO A 49 -26.20 -25.71 -2.78
CA PRO A 49 -27.55 -25.48 -3.29
C PRO A 49 -28.53 -25.27 -2.12
N GLY A 50 -29.28 -24.16 -2.15
CA GLY A 50 -30.15 -23.74 -1.03
C GLY A 50 -29.44 -23.03 0.13
N GLY A 51 -28.18 -22.59 -0.07
CA GLY A 51 -27.25 -22.09 0.95
C GLY A 51 -27.69 -20.91 1.85
N ASN A 52 -28.88 -20.36 1.67
CA ASN A 52 -29.48 -19.36 2.57
C ASN A 52 -30.44 -19.98 3.62
N GLU A 53 -30.77 -21.27 3.52
CA GLU A 53 -31.74 -21.95 4.41
C GLU A 53 -31.09 -22.69 5.58
N GLY A 54 -29.76 -22.57 5.75
CA GLY A 54 -29.00 -23.23 6.82
C GLY A 54 -28.50 -22.27 7.92
N PRO A 55 -27.99 -22.82 9.05
CA PRO A 55 -27.34 -22.02 10.07
C PRO A 55 -26.11 -21.28 9.50
N PRO A 56 -25.78 -20.08 10.04
CA PRO A 56 -24.68 -19.25 9.53
C PRO A 56 -23.35 -20.03 9.56
N GLY A 57 -22.62 -20.00 8.45
CA GLY A 57 -21.34 -20.70 8.27
C GLY A 57 -21.39 -21.99 7.44
N HIS A 58 -22.57 -22.44 7.01
CA HIS A 58 -22.74 -23.65 6.16
C HIS A 58 -23.15 -23.35 4.71
N GLU A 59 -22.95 -22.12 4.25
CA GLU A 59 -23.32 -21.66 2.91
C GLU A 59 -22.44 -22.27 1.81
N TYR A 60 -21.22 -22.68 2.16
CA TYR A 60 -20.24 -23.24 1.22
C TYR A 60 -20.01 -24.73 1.49
N LEU A 61 -19.67 -25.46 0.43
CA LEU A 61 -19.26 -26.86 0.50
C LEU A 61 -17.96 -27.00 1.28
N LEU A 62 -17.84 -28.10 2.03
CA LEU A 62 -16.59 -28.47 2.67
C LEU A 62 -15.57 -28.89 1.59
N PRO A 63 -14.25 -28.76 1.83
CA PRO A 63 -13.23 -29.18 0.86
C PRO A 63 -13.35 -30.64 0.41
N SER A 64 -13.94 -31.52 1.22
CA SER A 64 -14.20 -32.92 0.88
C SER A 64 -15.40 -33.13 -0.06
N GLU A 65 -16.31 -32.16 -0.12
CA GLU A 65 -17.54 -32.18 -0.92
C GLU A 65 -17.42 -31.31 -2.18
N ALA A 66 -16.50 -30.34 -2.16
CA ALA A 66 -16.31 -29.38 -3.22
C ALA A 66 -15.63 -30.01 -4.44
N PRO A 67 -16.06 -29.65 -5.67
CA PRO A 67 -15.29 -29.97 -6.86
C PRO A 67 -13.94 -29.23 -6.82
N PRO A 68 -12.88 -29.80 -7.42
CA PRO A 68 -11.61 -29.10 -7.55
C PRO A 68 -11.82 -27.83 -8.37
N LEU A 69 -11.31 -26.70 -7.87
CA LEU A 69 -11.28 -25.46 -8.63
C LEU A 69 -10.14 -25.54 -9.63
N ASP A 70 -10.47 -25.38 -10.91
CA ASP A 70 -9.48 -25.24 -11.97
C ASP A 70 -9.34 -23.78 -12.36
N PHE A 71 -8.09 -23.31 -12.40
CA PHE A 71 -7.75 -21.99 -12.88
C PHE A 71 -6.78 -22.17 -14.03
N PRO A 72 -7.11 -21.66 -15.23
CA PRO A 72 -6.25 -21.83 -16.38
C PRO A 72 -4.89 -21.22 -16.10
N ILE A 73 -3.84 -22.00 -16.34
CA ILE A 73 -2.47 -21.50 -16.31
C ILE A 73 -2.32 -20.53 -17.48
N PRO A 74 -1.82 -19.30 -17.25
CA PRO A 74 -1.57 -18.35 -18.33
C PRO A 74 -0.69 -18.97 -19.43
N SER A 75 -0.95 -18.59 -20.67
CA SER A 75 -0.11 -18.99 -21.78
C SER A 75 1.22 -18.22 -21.77
N LEU A 76 2.23 -18.73 -22.47
CA LEU A 76 3.52 -18.02 -22.63
C LEU A 76 3.37 -16.64 -23.28
N VAL A 77 2.35 -16.46 -24.14
CA VAL A 77 2.07 -15.17 -24.78
C VAL A 77 1.50 -14.20 -23.76
N GLU A 78 0.52 -14.63 -22.96
CA GLU A 78 -0.07 -13.83 -21.88
C GLU A 78 0.98 -13.45 -20.82
N ASP A 79 1.87 -14.37 -20.45
CA ASP A 79 2.98 -14.10 -19.53
C ASP A 79 3.96 -13.06 -20.10
N ALA A 80 4.24 -13.10 -21.41
CA ALA A 80 5.11 -12.13 -22.06
C ALA A 80 4.46 -10.74 -22.14
N GLU A 81 3.16 -10.67 -22.47
CA GLU A 81 2.39 -9.43 -22.46
C GLU A 81 2.36 -8.83 -21.05
N TYR A 82 2.07 -9.65 -20.03
CA TYR A 82 2.11 -9.23 -18.63
C TYR A 82 3.48 -8.75 -18.20
N ALA A 83 4.56 -9.41 -18.63
CA ALA A 83 5.93 -8.99 -18.31
C ALA A 83 6.26 -7.60 -18.87
N VAL A 84 5.76 -7.26 -20.06
CA VAL A 84 5.92 -5.91 -20.63
C VAL A 84 5.16 -4.88 -19.81
N GLU A 85 3.90 -5.15 -19.46
CA GLU A 85 3.11 -4.25 -18.59
C GLU A 85 3.76 -4.06 -17.22
N ALA A 86 4.27 -5.14 -16.62
CA ALA A 86 4.97 -5.11 -15.34
C ALA A 86 6.29 -4.34 -15.41
N ALA A 87 7.02 -4.40 -16.54
CA ALA A 87 8.24 -3.64 -16.75
C ALA A 87 7.97 -2.13 -16.76
N VAL A 88 6.88 -1.69 -17.41
CA VAL A 88 6.45 -0.27 -17.40
C VAL A 88 6.13 0.20 -15.97
N LEU A 89 5.50 -0.65 -15.16
CA LEU A 89 5.24 -0.33 -13.75
C LEU A 89 6.54 -0.18 -12.95
N GLY A 90 7.53 -1.05 -13.22
CA GLY A 90 8.87 -0.96 -12.62
C GLY A 90 9.57 0.37 -12.92
N GLU A 91 9.50 0.85 -14.16
CA GLU A 91 10.05 2.16 -14.54
C GLU A 91 9.35 3.32 -13.82
N ALA A 92 8.03 3.27 -13.69
CA ALA A 92 7.28 4.28 -12.93
C ALA A 92 7.66 4.29 -11.44
N ASP A 93 7.96 3.12 -10.87
CA ASP A 93 8.41 2.99 -9.49
C ASP A 93 9.79 3.62 -9.25
N VAL A 94 10.70 3.56 -10.23
CA VAL A 94 11.99 4.26 -10.15
C VAL A 94 11.78 5.76 -10.00
N VAL A 95 10.87 6.36 -10.77
CA VAL A 95 10.55 7.81 -10.67
C VAL A 95 9.96 8.15 -9.30
N ARG A 96 9.08 7.30 -8.76
CA ARG A 96 8.51 7.47 -7.42
C ARG A 96 9.58 7.40 -6.34
N LEU A 97 10.52 6.47 -6.45
CA LEU A 97 11.65 6.31 -5.53
C LEU A 97 12.61 7.49 -5.60
N GLN A 98 12.94 7.98 -6.79
CA GLN A 98 13.75 9.18 -6.98
C GLN A 98 13.12 10.41 -6.30
N ARG A 99 11.83 10.68 -6.54
CA ARG A 99 11.13 11.80 -5.87
C ARG A 99 11.17 11.70 -4.34
N ARG A 100 11.07 10.47 -3.83
CA ARG A 100 11.15 10.21 -2.38
C ARG A 100 12.56 10.43 -1.85
N LEU A 101 13.58 10.00 -2.59
CA LEU A 101 14.99 10.28 -2.30
C LEU A 101 15.25 11.80 -2.26
N ASP A 102 14.82 12.54 -3.27
CA ASP A 102 14.99 14.01 -3.35
C ASP A 102 14.31 14.72 -2.17
N THR A 103 13.18 14.19 -1.72
CA THR A 103 12.46 14.72 -0.56
C THR A 103 13.24 14.45 0.72
N LEU A 104 13.80 13.26 0.87
CA LEU A 104 14.64 12.90 2.02
C LEU A 104 15.93 13.72 2.05
N GLU A 105 16.59 13.89 0.90
CA GLU A 105 17.81 14.69 0.78
C GLU A 105 17.57 16.16 1.17
N ARG A 106 16.49 16.77 0.66
CA ARG A 106 16.10 18.14 1.06
C ARG A 106 15.84 18.26 2.56
N ARG A 107 15.20 17.24 3.16
CA ARG A 107 14.97 17.21 4.62
C ARG A 107 16.27 17.06 5.39
N LEU A 108 17.19 16.23 4.91
CA LEU A 108 18.51 16.02 5.50
C LEU A 108 19.34 17.31 5.45
N LEU A 109 19.44 17.96 4.30
CA LEU A 109 20.11 19.26 4.15
C LEU A 109 19.51 20.32 5.08
N THR A 110 18.18 20.35 5.22
CA THR A 110 17.51 21.27 6.14
C THR A 110 17.89 21.00 7.60
N LEU A 111 18.06 19.73 8.00
CA LEU A 111 18.50 19.36 9.33
C LEU A 111 19.98 19.70 9.55
N GLU A 112 20.83 19.36 8.59
CA GLU A 112 22.27 19.64 8.63
C GLU A 112 22.54 21.14 8.71
N LEU A 113 21.79 21.99 8.02
CA LEU A 113 21.95 23.45 8.11
C LEU A 113 21.44 24.03 9.44
N ARG A 114 20.49 23.35 10.12
CA ARG A 114 19.92 23.80 11.40
C ARG A 114 20.75 23.40 12.62
N LEU A 115 21.54 22.34 12.52
CA LEU A 115 22.38 21.85 13.61
C LEU A 115 23.51 22.84 14.01
N PRO A 116 24.31 23.39 13.07
CA PRO A 116 25.32 24.40 13.37
C PRO A 116 24.73 25.64 14.02
N ALA A 117 23.57 26.11 13.53
CA ALA A 117 22.91 27.30 14.06
C ALA A 117 22.44 27.14 15.51
N ARG A 118 22.04 25.93 15.93
CA ARG A 118 21.66 25.64 17.33
C ARG A 118 22.88 25.49 18.24
N VAL A 119 23.94 24.84 17.78
CA VAL A 119 25.19 24.69 18.53
C VAL A 119 25.86 26.05 18.73
N TYR A 120 25.96 26.85 17.68
CA TYR A 120 26.52 28.19 17.71
C TYR A 120 25.75 29.14 18.65
N ARG A 121 24.41 29.06 18.68
CA ARG A 121 23.59 29.85 19.61
C ARG A 121 23.80 29.47 21.07
N LYS A 122 24.03 28.18 21.37
CA LYS A 122 24.33 27.76 22.75
C LYS A 122 25.72 28.20 23.20
N LEU A 123 26.73 28.05 22.33
CA LEU A 123 28.12 28.45 22.64
C LEU A 123 28.28 29.97 22.80
N SER A 124 27.64 30.77 21.94
CA SER A 124 27.65 32.23 22.08
C SER A 124 26.92 32.71 23.34
N GLY A 125 25.82 32.06 23.73
CA GLY A 125 25.09 32.38 24.96
C GLY A 125 25.87 32.07 26.24
N THR A 126 26.62 30.96 26.27
CA THR A 126 27.47 30.60 27.42
C THR A 126 28.72 31.48 27.50
N ALA A 127 29.37 31.77 26.37
CA ALA A 127 30.51 32.67 26.30
C ALA A 127 30.16 34.09 26.79
N LYS A 128 29.01 34.63 26.36
CA LYS A 128 28.54 35.96 26.76
C LYS A 128 28.20 36.04 28.25
N ARG A 129 27.69 34.95 28.85
CA ARG A 129 27.49 34.87 30.31
C ARG A 129 28.80 34.77 31.09
N ALA A 130 29.80 34.05 30.58
CA ALA A 130 31.10 33.93 31.22
C ALA A 130 31.86 35.27 31.22
N LEU A 131 31.80 36.01 30.11
CA LEU A 131 32.39 37.36 29.99
C LEU A 131 31.73 38.37 30.95
N ARG A 132 30.39 38.39 31.03
CA ARG A 132 29.67 39.28 31.96
C ARG A 132 29.96 39.01 33.43
N ARG A 133 30.30 37.77 33.79
CA ARG A 133 30.61 37.38 35.18
C ARG A 133 32.03 37.78 35.59
N ARG A 134 32.91 38.09 34.62
CA ARG A 134 34.29 38.52 34.84
C ARG A 134 34.44 40.04 34.99
N GLU A 135 33.47 40.82 34.54
CA GLU A 135 33.45 42.29 34.70
C GLU A 135 32.78 42.75 36.01
N SER A 136 32.25 41.83 36.82
CA SER A 136 31.58 42.13 38.10
C SER A 136 32.32 41.59 39.33
N ALA A 137 33.59 41.22 39.18
CA ALA A 137 34.50 40.81 40.25
C ALA A 137 35.78 41.68 40.16
#